data_AF-A0A4R7LRW9-F1
#
_entry.id   AF-A0A4R7LRW9-F1
#
_cell.length_a   1.000
_cell.length_b   1.000
_cell.length_c   1.000
_cell.angle_alpha   90.00
_cell.angle_beta   90.00
_cell.angle_gamma   90.00
#
_symmetry.space_group_name_H-M   'P 1'
#
loop_
_entity.id
_entity.type
_entity.pdbx_description
1 polymer ?
#
loop_
_entity_poly.entity_id
_entity_poly.type
_entity_poly.pdbx_seq_one_letter_code
_entity_poly.pdbx_strand_id
1 'polypeptide(L)'
;MDDDSLVLIDEPEVSLHPEWQSRYISLIADMFSEFRGGHFVIATHSPLIVSSVPEGAANVVSLDTSNPDEASGESIDELLVTTFGVTTENNLYIKQKLIEALRLAADGETKGERFGSIITLLRSAVERLDVESPMRSLVVDLAEIQIGGSYAS
;
A
#
# COMPACT_ATOMS: atom_id res chain seq x y z
N MET A 1 -24.39 4.73 22.87
CA MET A 1 -23.04 5.29 23.00
C MET A 1 -23.24 6.78 23.02
N ASP A 2 -22.63 7.50 23.96
CA ASP A 2 -22.89 8.93 24.15
C ASP A 2 -21.95 9.77 23.29
N ASP A 3 -22.43 10.84 22.66
CA ASP A 3 -21.59 11.75 21.86
C ASP A 3 -20.33 12.20 22.63
N ASP A 4 -19.25 12.53 21.90
CA ASP A 4 -17.94 12.94 22.45
C ASP A 4 -17.18 11.86 23.24
N SER A 5 -17.37 10.58 22.91
CA SER A 5 -16.63 9.48 23.54
C SER A 5 -15.27 9.19 22.90
N LEU A 6 -14.30 8.79 23.72
CA LEU A 6 -13.03 8.22 23.30
C LEU A 6 -13.09 6.69 23.35
N VAL A 7 -12.79 6.04 22.23
CA VAL A 7 -12.73 4.59 22.07
C VAL A 7 -11.29 4.17 21.85
N LEU A 8 -10.77 3.34 22.76
CA LEU A 8 -9.44 2.76 22.69
C LEU A 8 -9.55 1.29 22.33
N ILE A 9 -8.85 0.87 21.28
CA ILE A 9 -8.85 -0.51 20.81
C ILE A 9 -7.38 -0.96 20.73
N ASP A 10 -7.07 -2.08 21.35
CA ASP A 10 -5.74 -2.65 21.38
C ASP A 10 -5.74 -4.05 20.75
N GLU A 11 -4.77 -4.29 19.88
CA GLU A 11 -4.55 -5.53 19.11
C GLU A 11 -5.83 -6.19 18.52
N PRO A 12 -6.68 -5.46 17.77
CA PRO A 12 -7.90 -6.03 17.20
C PRO A 12 -7.64 -7.23 16.27
N GLU A 13 -6.45 -7.33 15.69
CA GLU A 13 -6.03 -8.40 14.78
C GLU A 13 -6.01 -9.80 15.40
N VAL A 14 -5.83 -9.92 16.72
CA VAL A 14 -5.72 -11.23 17.41
C VAL A 14 -7.00 -12.05 17.25
N SER A 15 -8.13 -11.38 17.08
CA SER A 15 -9.45 -12.01 16.94
C SER A 15 -9.99 -12.00 15.51
N LEU A 16 -9.25 -11.49 14.53
CA LEU A 16 -9.75 -11.23 13.17
C LEU A 16 -9.04 -12.06 12.10
N HIS A 17 -9.82 -12.65 11.20
CA HIS A 17 -9.30 -13.23 9.95
C HIS A 17 -8.70 -12.12 9.06
N PRO A 18 -7.64 -12.38 8.26
CA PRO A 18 -7.00 -11.37 7.41
C PRO A 18 -7.95 -10.55 6.52
N GLU A 19 -8.99 -11.19 5.97
CA GLU A 19 -10.03 -10.52 5.17
C GLU A 19 -10.83 -9.49 5.97
N TRP A 20 -10.99 -9.68 7.28
CA TRP A 20 -11.69 -8.73 8.14
C TRP A 20 -10.74 -7.64 8.62
N GLN A 21 -9.45 -7.95 8.77
CA GLN A 21 -8.42 -6.95 9.07
C GLN A 21 -8.34 -5.89 7.95
N SER A 22 -8.41 -6.31 6.68
CA SER A 22 -8.39 -5.38 5.53
C SER A 22 -9.65 -4.52 5.39
N ARG A 23 -10.72 -4.83 6.13
CA ARG A 23 -11.98 -4.08 6.14
C ARG A 23 -12.24 -3.38 7.48
N TYR A 24 -11.34 -3.52 8.44
CA TYR A 24 -11.59 -3.19 9.84
C TYR A 24 -11.95 -1.72 10.03
N ILE A 25 -11.17 -0.82 9.43
CA ILE A 25 -11.36 0.62 9.54
C ILE A 25 -12.68 1.06 8.90
N SER A 26 -13.01 0.54 7.71
CA SER A 26 -14.30 0.82 7.06
C SER A 26 -15.48 0.31 7.88
N LEU A 27 -15.36 -0.87 8.49
CA LEU A 27 -16.42 -1.42 9.35
C LEU A 27 -16.64 -0.56 10.60
N ILE A 28 -15.57 -0.07 11.22
CA ILE A 28 -15.69 0.90 12.34
C ILE A 28 -16.35 2.18 11.85
N ALA A 29 -15.88 2.75 10.74
CA ALA A 29 -16.44 3.98 10.19
C ALA A 29 -17.95 3.84 9.88
N ASP A 30 -18.36 2.71 9.30
CA ASP A 30 -19.77 2.42 8.99
C ASP A 30 -20.61 2.25 10.26
N MET A 31 -20.13 1.47 11.23
CA MET A 31 -20.84 1.22 12.49
C MET A 31 -21.03 2.48 13.33
N PHE A 32 -20.09 3.43 13.25
CA PHE A 32 -20.11 4.66 14.03
C PHE A 32 -20.43 5.89 13.17
N SER A 33 -20.98 5.71 11.98
CA SER A 33 -21.33 6.80 11.06
C SER A 33 -22.36 7.79 11.62
N GLU A 34 -23.24 7.33 12.51
CA GLU A 34 -24.25 8.16 13.19
C GLU A 34 -23.71 8.85 14.45
N PHE A 35 -22.50 8.48 14.89
CA PHE A 35 -21.90 8.94 16.13
C PHE A 35 -21.12 10.25 15.92
N ARG A 36 -21.41 11.29 16.71
CA ARG A 36 -20.78 12.60 16.56
C ARG A 36 -19.77 12.86 17.68
N GLY A 37 -18.61 13.41 17.30
CA GLY A 37 -17.55 13.78 18.24
C GLY A 37 -16.75 12.59 18.81
N GLY A 38 -16.99 11.37 18.32
CA GLY A 38 -16.25 10.19 18.77
C GLY A 38 -14.81 10.15 18.25
N HIS A 39 -13.84 9.89 19.12
CA HIS A 39 -12.45 9.64 18.74
C HIS A 39 -12.12 8.15 18.89
N PHE A 40 -11.49 7.58 17.86
CA PHE A 40 -10.99 6.21 17.89
C PHE A 40 -9.47 6.22 17.90
N VAL A 41 -8.86 5.50 18.83
CA VAL A 41 -7.42 5.24 18.87
C VAL A 41 -7.23 3.74 18.84
N ILE A 42 -6.53 3.27 17.81
CA ILE A 42 -6.31 1.84 17.57
C ILE A 42 -4.80 1.58 17.63
N ALA A 43 -4.39 0.70 18.53
CA ALA A 43 -3.06 0.13 18.55
C ALA A 43 -3.11 -1.24 17.84
N THR A 44 -2.24 -1.43 16.85
CA THR A 44 -2.23 -2.62 16.01
C THR A 44 -0.80 -2.90 15.55
N HIS A 45 -0.42 -4.17 15.58
CA HIS A 45 0.77 -4.69 14.92
C HIS A 45 0.45 -5.21 13.52
N SER A 46 -0.83 -5.30 13.13
CA SER A 46 -1.24 -5.77 11.81
C SER A 46 -1.04 -4.71 10.72
N PRO A 47 -0.18 -4.98 9.71
CA PRO A 47 -0.06 -4.16 8.50
C PRO A 47 -1.38 -4.03 7.74
N LEU A 48 -2.22 -5.06 7.78
CA LEU A 48 -3.48 -5.11 7.03
C LEU A 48 -4.47 -4.07 7.54
N ILE A 49 -4.55 -3.90 8.86
CA ILE A 49 -5.41 -2.88 9.48
C ILE A 49 -4.90 -1.48 9.12
N VAL A 50 -3.59 -1.24 9.23
CA VAL A 50 -2.98 0.04 8.86
C VAL A 50 -3.22 0.37 7.39
N SER A 51 -3.06 -0.60 6.49
CA SER A 51 -3.27 -0.42 5.05
C SER A 51 -4.72 -0.18 4.64
N SER A 52 -5.68 -0.57 5.51
CA SER A 52 -7.11 -0.37 5.26
C SER A 52 -7.58 1.05 5.56
N VAL A 53 -6.73 1.89 6.15
CA VAL A 53 -7.05 3.29 6.48
C VAL A 53 -7.21 4.10 5.19
N PRO A 54 -8.40 4.66 4.91
CA PRO A 54 -8.58 5.54 3.75
C PRO A 54 -7.73 6.82 3.88
N GLU A 55 -7.26 7.35 2.76
CA GLU A 55 -6.49 8.59 2.73
C GLU A 55 -7.25 9.75 3.37
N GLY A 56 -6.59 10.47 4.28
CA GLY A 56 -7.17 11.61 4.99
C GLY A 56 -8.23 11.24 6.04
N ALA A 57 -8.56 9.96 6.21
CA ALA A 57 -9.56 9.53 7.19
C ALA A 57 -8.99 9.32 8.61
N ALA A 58 -7.69 9.06 8.74
CA ALA A 58 -7.04 8.92 10.05
C ALA A 58 -5.57 9.35 10.03
N ASN A 59 -5.02 9.56 11.22
CA ASN A 59 -3.58 9.76 11.43
C ASN A 59 -2.97 8.42 11.88
N VAL A 60 -1.94 7.96 11.17
CA VAL A 60 -1.19 6.75 11.53
C VAL A 60 0.09 7.18 12.23
N VAL A 61 0.35 6.63 13.41
CA VAL A 61 1.56 6.93 14.20
C VAL A 61 2.27 5.61 14.48
N SER A 62 3.52 5.49 14.01
CA SER A 62 4.38 4.36 14.35
C SER A 62 5.06 4.60 15.70
N LEU A 63 5.03 3.59 16.57
CA LEU A 63 5.62 3.64 17.91
C LEU A 63 7.04 3.03 17.96
N ASP A 64 7.56 2.53 16.83
CA ASP A 64 8.92 1.99 16.77
C ASP A 64 9.95 3.13 16.61
N THR A 65 10.99 3.03 17.43
CA THR A 65 11.76 4.15 18.02
C THR A 65 12.58 5.07 17.07
N SER A 66 12.82 6.30 17.54
CA SER A 66 13.89 7.28 17.20
C SER A 66 13.73 8.25 16.03
N ASN A 67 12.83 8.01 15.07
CA ASN A 67 12.43 9.01 14.08
C ASN A 67 11.02 8.64 13.55
N PRO A 68 9.99 9.46 13.81
CA PRO A 68 8.63 9.21 13.29
C PRO A 68 8.55 9.16 11.76
N ASP A 69 9.60 9.62 11.06
CA ASP A 69 9.72 9.59 9.60
C ASP A 69 10.34 8.29 9.03
N GLU A 70 10.99 7.46 9.86
CA GLU A 70 11.84 6.33 9.38
C GLU A 70 11.35 4.92 9.74
N ALA A 71 10.29 4.77 10.54
CA ALA A 71 9.47 3.56 10.51
C ALA A 71 8.63 3.57 9.22
N SER A 72 9.37 3.61 8.09
CA SER A 72 8.92 4.02 6.78
C SER A 72 7.86 3.06 6.32
N GLY A 73 6.73 3.62 5.86
CA GLY A 73 5.66 2.89 5.20
C GLY A 73 6.18 1.92 4.15
N GLU A 74 7.39 2.12 3.60
CA GLU A 74 8.13 1.17 2.75
C GLU A 74 8.17 -0.27 3.26
N SER A 75 8.52 -0.51 4.53
CA SER A 75 8.67 -1.89 5.05
C SER A 75 7.32 -2.60 5.21
N ILE A 76 6.31 -1.84 5.60
CA ILE A 76 4.93 -2.30 5.77
C ILE A 76 4.30 -2.53 4.40
N ASP A 77 4.47 -1.59 3.48
CA ASP A 77 4.00 -1.65 2.10
C ASP A 77 4.66 -2.80 1.32
N GLU A 78 5.96 -3.03 1.54
CA GLU A 78 6.67 -4.18 0.98
C GLU A 78 6.10 -5.49 1.52
N LEU A 79 5.89 -5.62 2.82
CA LEU A 79 5.28 -6.83 3.43
C LEU A 79 3.87 -7.09 2.90
N LEU A 80 3.05 -6.05 2.75
CA LEU A 80 1.70 -6.14 2.20
C LEU A 80 1.70 -6.66 0.77
N VAL A 81 2.62 -6.16 -0.07
CA VAL A 81 2.75 -6.58 -1.46
C VAL A 81 3.33 -8.00 -1.56
N THR A 82 4.42 -8.27 -0.85
CA THR A 82 5.18 -9.52 -1.01
C THR A 82 4.53 -10.71 -0.31
N THR A 83 3.92 -10.50 0.87
CA THR A 83 3.32 -11.57 1.67
C THR A 83 1.85 -11.75 1.36
N PHE A 84 1.11 -10.65 1.18
CA PHE A 84 -0.34 -10.68 1.04
C PHE A 84 -0.84 -10.35 -0.37
N GLY A 85 0.04 -9.90 -1.28
CA GLY A 85 -0.34 -9.48 -2.63
C GLY A 85 -1.28 -8.28 -2.65
N VAL A 86 -1.37 -7.54 -1.53
CA VAL A 86 -2.25 -6.37 -1.37
C VAL A 86 -1.51 -5.14 -1.87
N THR A 87 -2.15 -4.42 -2.78
CA THR A 87 -1.62 -3.19 -3.37
C THR A 87 -2.67 -2.11 -3.27
N THR A 88 -2.26 -0.94 -2.78
CA THR A 88 -3.08 0.26 -2.68
C THR A 88 -2.47 1.36 -3.56
N GLU A 89 -3.25 2.36 -3.95
CA GLU A 89 -2.76 3.44 -4.83
C GLU A 89 -1.60 4.24 -4.22
N ASN A 90 -1.52 4.26 -2.88
CA ASN A 90 -0.47 4.95 -2.14
C ASN A 90 0.65 4.06 -1.61
N ASN A 91 0.73 2.80 -2.03
CA ASN A 91 1.80 1.90 -1.62
C ASN A 91 3.18 2.47 -2.05
N LEU A 92 3.95 2.93 -1.08
CA LEU A 92 5.22 3.62 -1.26
C LEU A 92 6.26 2.69 -1.88
N TYR A 93 6.24 1.40 -1.50
CA TYR A 93 7.10 0.38 -2.08
C TYR A 93 6.87 0.25 -3.60
N ILE A 94 5.62 0.16 -4.06
CA ILE A 94 5.30 0.12 -5.50
C ILE A 94 5.73 1.42 -6.20
N LYS A 95 5.47 2.59 -5.61
CA LYS A 95 5.90 3.89 -6.19
C LYS A 95 7.41 3.98 -6.34
N GLN A 96 8.17 3.52 -5.36
CA GLN A 96 9.62 3.51 -5.43
C GLN A 96 10.15 2.55 -6.49
N LYS A 97 9.56 1.35 -6.59
CA LYS A 97 9.89 0.41 -7.68
C LYS A 97 9.54 0.96 -9.05
N LEU A 98 8.47 1.73 -9.17
CA LEU A 98 8.12 2.44 -10.40
C LEU A 98 9.15 3.52 -10.76
N ILE A 99 9.57 4.34 -9.78
CA ILE A 99 10.62 5.34 -10.00
C ILE A 99 11.94 4.69 -10.37
N GLU A 100 12.29 3.57 -9.72
CA GLU A 100 13.48 2.77 -10.02
C GLU A 100 13.44 2.24 -11.46
N ALA A 101 12.30 1.69 -11.88
CA ALA A 101 12.09 1.26 -13.27
C ALA A 101 12.22 2.41 -14.27
N LEU A 102 11.60 3.58 -14.00
CA LEU A 102 11.71 4.75 -14.86
C LEU A 102 13.15 5.23 -15.03
N ARG A 103 13.94 5.22 -13.96
CA ARG A 103 15.37 5.57 -14.02
C ARG A 103 16.16 4.60 -14.87
N LEU A 104 16.00 3.30 -14.62
CA LEU A 104 16.66 2.26 -15.42
C LEU A 104 16.27 2.32 -16.90
N ALA A 105 15.00 2.65 -17.20
CA ALA A 105 14.54 2.85 -18.56
C ALA A 105 15.18 4.09 -19.21
N ALA A 106 15.27 5.21 -18.48
CA ALA A 106 15.92 6.43 -18.96
C ALA A 106 17.43 6.24 -19.20
N ASP A 107 18.09 5.42 -18.37
CA ASP A 107 19.51 5.08 -18.50
C ASP A 107 19.77 4.01 -19.58
N GLY A 108 18.72 3.46 -20.20
CA GLY A 108 18.81 2.43 -21.25
C GLY A 108 19.13 1.02 -20.72
N GLU A 109 19.09 0.81 -19.41
CA GLU A 109 19.35 -0.46 -18.73
C GLU A 109 18.12 -1.39 -18.67
N THR A 110 17.26 -1.32 -19.69
CA THR A 110 16.02 -2.10 -19.75
C THR A 110 16.29 -3.60 -19.84
N LYS A 111 17.40 -4.01 -20.45
CA LYS A 111 17.76 -5.43 -20.63
C LYS A 111 18.28 -6.13 -19.36
N GLY A 112 18.45 -5.41 -18.26
CA GLY A 112 18.98 -5.97 -17.01
C GLY A 112 18.00 -6.95 -16.34
N GLU A 113 18.53 -8.00 -15.71
CA GLU A 113 17.76 -8.95 -14.89
C GLU A 113 16.98 -8.24 -13.77
N ARG A 114 17.58 -7.15 -13.25
CA ARG A 114 16.97 -6.23 -12.28
C ARG A 114 15.76 -5.48 -12.81
N PHE A 115 15.81 -5.01 -14.05
CA PHE A 115 14.66 -4.33 -14.66
C PHE A 115 13.51 -5.33 -14.89
N GLY A 116 13.83 -6.52 -15.38
CA GLY A 116 12.84 -7.60 -15.57
C GLY A 116 12.13 -8.02 -14.27
N SER A 117 12.85 -8.13 -13.16
CA SER A 117 12.25 -8.48 -11.87
C SER A 117 11.32 -7.38 -11.35
N ILE A 118 11.72 -6.10 -11.48
CA ILE A 118 10.89 -4.96 -11.10
C ILE A 118 9.62 -4.90 -11.95
N ILE A 119 9.70 -5.06 -13.28
CA ILE A 119 8.52 -5.06 -14.15
C ILE A 119 7.58 -6.23 -13.83
N THR A 120 8.12 -7.40 -13.49
CA THR A 120 7.31 -8.56 -13.11
C THR A 120 6.53 -8.28 -11.82
N LEU A 121 7.21 -7.73 -10.81
CA LEU A 121 6.59 -7.30 -9.55
C LEU A 121 5.51 -6.25 -9.80
N LEU A 122 5.83 -5.17 -10.51
CA LEU A 122 4.89 -4.10 -10.83
C LEU A 122 3.67 -4.65 -11.58
N ARG A 123 3.86 -5.50 -12.60
CA ARG A 123 2.75 -6.11 -13.35
C ARG A 123 1.83 -6.93 -12.44
N SER A 124 2.39 -7.77 -11.57
CA SER A 124 1.61 -8.55 -10.60
C SER A 124 0.84 -7.68 -9.60
N ALA A 125 1.41 -6.51 -9.28
CA ALA A 125 0.79 -5.54 -8.39
C ALA A 125 -0.38 -4.81 -9.08
N VAL A 126 -0.18 -4.31 -10.31
CA VAL A 126 -1.19 -3.46 -10.98
C VAL A 126 -2.31 -4.26 -11.64
N GLU A 127 -2.16 -5.58 -11.81
CA GLU A 127 -3.26 -6.46 -12.23
C GLU A 127 -4.46 -6.42 -11.26
N ARG A 128 -4.22 -6.08 -9.99
CA ARG A 128 -5.24 -5.98 -8.94
C ARG A 128 -5.75 -4.56 -8.67
N LEU A 129 -5.16 -3.55 -9.30
CA LEU A 129 -5.56 -2.15 -9.21
C LEU A 129 -6.64 -1.81 -10.24
N ASP A 130 -7.42 -0.76 -9.95
CA ASP A 130 -8.49 -0.30 -10.83
C ASP A 130 -7.97 0.08 -12.23
N VAL A 131 -8.80 -0.17 -13.24
CA VAL A 131 -8.42 -0.08 -14.67
C VAL A 131 -8.03 1.35 -15.07
N GLU A 132 -8.55 2.36 -14.37
CA GLU A 132 -8.31 3.79 -14.61
C GLU A 132 -7.08 4.34 -13.87
N SER A 133 -6.36 3.52 -13.09
CA SER A 133 -5.23 4.02 -12.29
C SER A 133 -4.06 4.48 -13.18
N PRO A 134 -3.55 5.72 -13.02
CA PRO A 134 -2.41 6.23 -13.81
C PRO A 134 -1.17 5.33 -13.70
N MET A 135 -0.98 4.67 -12.56
CA MET A 135 0.11 3.71 -12.36
C MET A 135 0.04 2.52 -13.32
N ARG A 136 -1.17 2.09 -13.70
CA ARG A 136 -1.37 1.00 -14.66
C ARG A 136 -0.88 1.35 -16.05
N SER A 137 -1.21 2.55 -16.52
CA SER A 137 -0.73 3.03 -17.82
C SER A 137 0.80 3.06 -17.86
N LEU A 138 1.44 3.61 -16.83
CA LEU A 138 2.90 3.70 -16.74
C LEU A 138 3.60 2.33 -16.70
N VAL A 139 3.05 1.37 -15.96
CA VAL A 139 3.61 0.02 -15.89
C VAL A 139 3.47 -0.72 -17.22
N VAL A 140 2.36 -0.51 -17.95
CA VAL A 140 2.17 -1.07 -19.29
C VAL A 140 3.18 -0.47 -20.27
N ASP A 141 3.32 0.86 -20.30
CA ASP A 141 4.28 1.55 -21.18
C ASP A 141 5.72 1.08 -20.92
N LEU A 142 6.11 0.95 -19.64
CA LEU A 142 7.42 0.42 -19.26
C LEU A 142 7.62 -1.04 -19.69
N ALA A 143 6.58 -1.86 -19.63
CA ALA A 143 6.63 -3.24 -20.09
C ALA A 143 6.73 -3.32 -21.63
N GLU A 144 6.14 -2.38 -22.37
CA GLU A 144 6.29 -2.32 -23.82
C GLU A 144 7.70 -1.93 -24.24
N ILE A 145 8.35 -0.99 -23.52
CA ILE A 145 9.75 -0.62 -23.74
C ILE A 145 10.67 -1.84 -23.61
N GLN A 146 10.38 -2.73 -22.67
CA GLN A 146 11.12 -3.99 -22.50
C GLN A 146 11.07 -4.89 -23.73
N ILE A 147 9.90 -4.94 -24.39
CA ILE A 147 9.66 -5.78 -25.56
C ILE A 147 10.19 -5.10 -26.83
N GLY A 148 10.00 -3.79 -26.98
CA GLY A 148 10.47 -3.00 -28.12
C GLY A 148 12.00 -2.93 -28.24
N GLY A 149 12.72 -2.90 -27.11
CA GLY A 149 14.19 -2.98 -27.08
C GLY A 149 14.77 -4.32 -27.54
N SER A 150 13.93 -5.36 -27.69
CA SER A 150 14.33 -6.69 -28.17
C SER A 150 14.39 -6.81 -29.71
N TYR A 151 13.79 -5.88 -30.46
CA TYR A 151 13.73 -5.92 -31.94
C TYR A 151 14.68 -4.95 -32.65
N ALA A 152 15.47 -4.18 -31.90
CA ALA A 152 16.41 -3.19 -32.44
C ALA A 152 17.88 -3.66 -32.44
N SER A 153 18.14 -4.96 -32.65
CA SER A 153 19.49 -5.52 -32.84
C SER A 153 19.59 -6.32 -34.12
#